data_AF-A0A9D7PUB1-F1
#
_entry.id   AF-A0A9D7PUB1-F1
#
_cell.length_a   1.000
_cell.length_b   1.000
_cell.length_c   1.000
_cell.angle_alpha   90.00
_cell.angle_beta   90.00
_cell.angle_gamma   90.00
#
_symmetry.space_group_name_H-M   'P 1'
#
loop_
_entity.id
_entity.type
_entity.pdbx_description
1 polymer ?
#
loop_
_entity_poly.entity_id
_entity_poly.type
_entity_poly.pdbx_seq_one_letter_code
_entity_poly.pdbx_strand_id
1 'polypeptide(L)'
;MTKYLLSLTLLFSLFLMQCKNKEDFRDSGVAEFKGKILNPGAPGLTVEINGVIKEIPISQDGSFNAKLDVPKAGIYKMMHGPQGMFLPIYFQPGKTTVLNAEGTNLMMSAKFEGDNKIENSYLMAKMMNEANLIDIDQTTLFTLPEAEFLKKAEEVKTKLIDFKKSFKNKMVFLILFLKKSSIKI
;
A
#
# COMPACT_ATOMS: atom_id res chain seq x y z
N MET A 1 43.70 -9.76 -40.70
CA MET A 1 42.23 -9.77 -40.54
C MET A 1 41.75 -10.54 -39.30
N THR A 2 42.43 -11.61 -38.89
CA THR A 2 42.08 -12.43 -37.71
C THR A 2 42.15 -11.70 -36.35
N LYS A 3 43.03 -10.72 -36.16
CA LYS A 3 43.13 -9.94 -34.90
C LYS A 3 41.89 -9.07 -34.63
N TYR A 4 41.26 -8.53 -35.68
CA TYR A 4 40.04 -7.73 -35.54
C TYR A 4 38.79 -8.60 -35.32
N LEU A 5 38.81 -9.86 -35.78
CA LEU A 5 37.75 -10.84 -35.57
C LEU A 5 37.67 -11.32 -34.11
N LEU A 6 38.83 -11.49 -33.46
CA LEU A 6 38.94 -11.78 -32.02
C LEU A 6 38.56 -10.58 -31.13
N SER A 7 38.86 -9.36 -31.58
CA SER A 7 38.48 -8.13 -30.88
C SER A 7 36.97 -7.86 -30.96
N LEU A 8 36.35 -8.13 -32.12
CA LEU A 8 34.91 -7.92 -32.33
C LEU A 8 34.03 -8.91 -31.56
N THR A 9 34.52 -10.13 -31.33
CA THR A 9 33.85 -11.15 -30.52
C THR A 9 33.92 -10.86 -29.02
N LEU A 10 35.00 -10.22 -28.54
CA LEU A 10 35.14 -9.83 -27.13
C LEU A 10 34.27 -8.60 -26.76
N LEU A 11 33.98 -7.72 -27.72
CA LEU A 11 33.14 -6.54 -27.50
C LEU A 11 31.63 -6.89 -27.46
N PHE A 12 31.23 -7.98 -28.11
CA PHE A 12 29.84 -8.43 -28.16
C PHE A 12 29.38 -9.13 -26.86
N SER A 13 30.30 -9.80 -26.15
CA SER A 13 29.97 -10.47 -24.87
C SER A 13 29.71 -9.50 -23.71
N LEU A 14 30.25 -8.27 -23.77
CA LEU A 14 30.00 -7.20 -22.79
C LEU A 14 28.60 -6.59 -22.88
N PHE A 15 27.88 -6.79 -24.01
CA PHE A 15 26.49 -6.33 -24.16
C PHE A 15 25.47 -7.27 -23.50
N LEU A 16 25.81 -8.52 -23.22
CA LEU A 16 24.88 -9.49 -22.62
C LEU A 16 24.72 -9.35 -21.10
N MET A 17 25.55 -8.55 -20.43
CA MET A 17 25.42 -8.26 -18.99
C MET A 17 24.52 -7.06 -18.67
N GLN A 18 23.89 -6.44 -19.68
CA GLN A 18 22.96 -5.32 -19.47
C GLN A 18 21.48 -5.75 -19.41
N CYS A 19 21.19 -6.87 -18.74
CA CYS A 19 19.87 -7.05 -18.12
C CYS A 19 19.90 -6.41 -16.74
N LYS A 20 19.73 -5.08 -16.69
CA LYS A 20 19.29 -4.41 -15.46
C LYS A 20 17.97 -5.05 -15.05
N ASN A 21 17.95 -5.62 -13.84
CA ASN A 21 16.79 -6.20 -13.16
C ASN A 21 15.50 -5.49 -13.57
N LYS A 22 14.75 -6.10 -14.49
CA LYS A 22 13.33 -5.78 -14.61
C LYS A 22 12.74 -6.24 -13.30
N GLU A 23 12.12 -5.32 -12.55
CA GLU A 23 11.22 -5.74 -11.49
C GLU A 23 10.22 -6.69 -12.14
N ASP A 24 10.35 -7.98 -11.85
CA ASP A 24 9.44 -8.99 -12.35
C ASP A 24 8.08 -8.62 -11.74
N PHE A 25 7.26 -7.93 -12.54
CA PHE A 25 5.83 -7.85 -12.34
C PHE A 25 5.33 -9.27 -12.56
N ARG A 26 5.48 -10.11 -11.52
CA ARG A 26 4.82 -11.39 -11.47
C ARG A 26 3.33 -11.09 -11.45
N ASP A 27 2.64 -11.48 -12.51
CA ASP A 27 1.19 -11.32 -12.61
C ASP A 27 0.49 -12.03 -11.45
N SER A 28 1.04 -13.13 -10.94
CA SER A 28 0.55 -13.81 -9.74
C SER A 28 1.70 -14.44 -8.94
N GLY A 29 1.47 -14.71 -7.65
CA GLY A 29 2.44 -15.42 -6.80
C GLY A 29 2.31 -15.10 -5.32
N VAL A 30 3.24 -15.60 -4.52
CA VAL A 30 3.20 -15.47 -3.06
C VAL A 30 3.69 -14.08 -2.62
N ALA A 31 2.89 -13.37 -1.84
CA ALA A 31 3.31 -12.20 -1.07
C ALA A 31 3.53 -12.58 0.40
N GLU A 32 4.51 -11.97 1.07
CA GLU A 32 4.67 -12.10 2.52
C GLU A 32 3.94 -10.96 3.22
N PHE A 33 3.09 -11.28 4.20
CA PHE A 33 2.42 -10.32 5.04
C PHE A 33 2.70 -10.61 6.50
N LYS A 34 3.38 -9.68 7.18
CA LYS A 34 3.84 -9.87 8.55
C LYS A 34 3.78 -8.58 9.37
N GLY A 35 4.01 -8.70 10.67
CA GLY A 35 4.18 -7.54 11.53
C GLY A 35 3.69 -7.80 12.95
N LYS A 36 3.26 -6.73 13.62
CA LYS A 36 2.91 -6.76 15.03
C LYS A 36 1.67 -5.92 15.34
N ILE A 37 0.71 -6.52 16.01
CA ILE A 37 -0.46 -5.82 16.56
C ILE A 37 -0.35 -5.84 18.08
N LEU A 38 -0.10 -4.67 18.65
CA LEU A 38 -0.09 -4.46 20.09
C LEU A 38 -1.54 -4.45 20.59
N ASN A 39 -1.79 -5.10 21.72
CA ASN A 39 -3.12 -5.19 22.33
C ASN A 39 -4.21 -5.61 21.32
N PRO A 40 -4.07 -6.78 20.65
CA PRO A 40 -4.87 -7.09 19.46
C PRO A 40 -6.37 -7.18 19.75
N GLY A 41 -6.79 -7.61 20.95
CA GLY A 41 -8.22 -7.74 21.28
C GLY A 41 -8.98 -8.77 20.44
N ALA A 42 -8.31 -9.40 19.48
CA ALA A 42 -8.78 -10.46 18.60
C ALA A 42 -7.65 -11.47 18.37
N PRO A 43 -7.96 -12.75 18.13
CA PRO A 43 -6.94 -13.79 17.96
C PRO A 43 -6.25 -13.77 16.58
N GLY A 44 -6.72 -12.95 15.64
CA GLY A 44 -6.23 -12.99 14.26
C GLY A 44 -6.73 -11.84 13.38
N LEU A 45 -6.17 -11.82 12.18
CA LEU A 45 -6.56 -11.00 11.04
C LEU A 45 -7.23 -11.87 9.99
N THR A 46 -8.03 -11.24 9.13
CA THR A 46 -8.45 -11.88 7.89
C THR A 46 -8.09 -11.04 6.68
N VAL A 47 -7.82 -11.70 5.56
CA VAL A 47 -7.62 -11.05 4.25
C VAL A 47 -8.50 -11.75 3.22
N GLU A 48 -9.33 -11.00 2.51
CA GLU A 48 -10.12 -11.50 1.39
C GLU A 48 -9.32 -11.42 0.09
N ILE A 49 -9.05 -12.56 -0.53
CA ILE A 49 -8.35 -12.68 -1.82
C ILE A 49 -9.25 -13.48 -2.77
N ASN A 50 -9.71 -12.84 -3.85
CA ASN A 50 -10.64 -13.44 -4.82
C ASN A 50 -11.87 -14.10 -4.17
N GLY A 51 -12.47 -13.46 -3.16
CA GLY A 51 -13.63 -14.00 -2.43
C GLY A 51 -13.29 -15.12 -1.44
N VAL A 52 -12.03 -15.52 -1.32
CA VAL A 52 -11.56 -16.47 -0.31
C VAL A 52 -11.03 -15.70 0.89
N ILE A 53 -11.58 -15.97 2.07
CA ILE A 53 -11.10 -15.41 3.34
C ILE A 53 -9.90 -16.24 3.82
N LYS A 54 -8.76 -15.58 4.00
CA LYS A 54 -7.56 -16.15 4.62
C LYS A 54 -7.47 -15.67 6.06
N GLU A 55 -7.51 -16.59 7.00
CA GLU A 55 -7.29 -16.30 8.41
C GLU A 55 -5.79 -16.30 8.73
N ILE A 56 -5.35 -15.31 9.50
CA ILE A 56 -3.96 -15.12 9.88
C ILE A 56 -3.92 -15.00 11.40
N PRO A 57 -3.45 -16.03 12.12
CA PRO A 57 -3.39 -16.00 13.57
C PRO A 57 -2.37 -14.95 14.05
N ILE A 58 -2.69 -14.29 15.16
CA ILE A 58 -1.78 -13.42 15.90
C ILE A 58 -1.26 -14.20 17.11
N SER A 59 0.06 -14.22 17.26
CA SER A 59 0.74 -14.85 18.39
C SER A 59 0.50 -14.10 19.69
N GLN A 60 0.77 -14.73 20.83
CA GLN A 60 0.61 -14.11 22.15
C GLN A 60 1.39 -12.80 22.33
N ASP A 61 2.54 -12.68 21.67
CA ASP A 61 3.38 -11.47 21.71
C ASP A 61 2.88 -10.37 20.75
N GLY A 62 1.78 -10.60 20.02
CA GLY A 62 1.20 -9.71 19.03
C GLY A 62 1.75 -9.88 17.61
N SER A 63 2.73 -10.76 17.39
CA SER A 63 3.32 -10.96 16.06
C SER A 63 2.43 -11.83 15.15
N PHE A 64 2.46 -11.55 13.85
CA PHE A 64 1.83 -12.39 12.83
C PHE A 64 2.71 -12.51 11.59
N ASN A 65 2.57 -13.62 10.86
CA ASN A 65 3.20 -13.84 9.56
C ASN A 65 2.31 -14.76 8.71
N ALA A 66 2.08 -14.38 7.46
CA ALA A 66 1.37 -15.16 6.48
C ALA A 66 2.05 -15.08 5.10
N LYS A 67 1.97 -16.18 4.37
CA LYS A 67 2.23 -16.23 2.92
C LYS A 67 0.88 -16.25 2.22
N LEU A 68 0.66 -15.28 1.34
CA LEU A 68 -0.60 -15.07 0.65
C LEU A 68 -0.41 -15.34 -0.84
N ASP A 69 -1.20 -16.24 -1.41
CA ASP A 69 -1.25 -16.44 -2.86
C ASP A 69 -2.02 -15.27 -3.50
N VAL A 70 -1.27 -14.31 -4.03
CA VAL A 70 -1.80 -13.07 -4.60
C VAL A 70 -1.91 -13.22 -6.11
N PRO A 71 -3.12 -13.20 -6.68
CA PRO A 71 -3.36 -13.45 -8.10
C PRO A 71 -2.98 -12.27 -8.99
N LYS A 72 -2.81 -11.07 -8.42
CA LYS A 72 -2.34 -9.84 -9.07
C LYS A 72 -1.94 -8.77 -8.05
N ALA A 73 -1.01 -7.90 -8.42
CA ALA A 73 -0.74 -6.72 -7.61
C ALA A 73 -2.03 -5.86 -7.51
N GLY A 74 -2.39 -5.44 -6.30
CA GLY A 74 -3.65 -4.73 -6.11
C GLY A 74 -4.06 -4.52 -4.66
N ILE A 75 -5.22 -3.88 -4.50
CA ILE A 75 -5.85 -3.59 -3.21
C ILE A 75 -6.79 -4.74 -2.84
N TYR A 76 -6.63 -5.24 -1.63
CA TYR A 76 -7.40 -6.32 -1.01
C TYR A 76 -8.06 -5.80 0.27
N LYS A 77 -8.97 -6.58 0.84
CA LYS A 77 -9.65 -6.24 2.08
C LYS A 77 -9.02 -7.01 3.24
N MET A 78 -8.56 -6.29 4.25
CA MET A 78 -8.17 -6.84 5.54
C MET A 78 -9.27 -6.56 6.56
N MET A 79 -9.46 -7.45 7.54
CA MET A 79 -10.25 -7.18 8.73
C MET A 79 -9.45 -7.53 9.99
N HIS A 80 -9.72 -6.78 11.06
CA HIS A 80 -9.22 -7.03 12.40
C HIS A 80 -10.30 -6.68 13.42
N GLY A 81 -10.43 -7.50 14.46
CA GLY A 81 -11.38 -7.24 15.55
C GLY A 81 -12.80 -7.73 15.29
N PRO A 82 -13.60 -7.90 16.37
CA PRO A 82 -14.96 -8.44 16.31
C PRO A 82 -15.95 -7.52 15.58
N GLN A 83 -15.63 -6.24 15.43
CA GLN A 83 -16.45 -5.29 14.67
C GLN A 83 -16.17 -5.30 13.15
N GLY A 84 -15.21 -6.10 12.69
CA GLY A 84 -15.05 -6.41 11.26
C GLY A 84 -14.74 -5.20 10.37
N MET A 85 -14.08 -4.17 10.89
CA MET A 85 -13.74 -3.00 10.09
C MET A 85 -12.82 -3.39 8.93
N PHE A 86 -13.30 -3.17 7.71
CA PHE A 86 -12.54 -3.41 6.49
C PHE A 86 -11.48 -2.33 6.30
N LEU A 87 -10.24 -2.74 6.10
CA LEU A 87 -9.13 -1.87 5.77
C LEU A 87 -8.56 -2.26 4.40
N PRO A 88 -8.38 -1.28 3.49
CA PRO A 88 -7.73 -1.54 2.23
C PRO A 88 -6.23 -1.83 2.46
N ILE A 89 -5.74 -2.93 1.91
CA ILE A 89 -4.31 -3.29 1.93
C ILE A 89 -3.83 -3.63 0.54
N TYR A 90 -2.69 -3.07 0.13
CA TYR A 90 -2.02 -3.38 -1.12
C TYR A 90 -1.02 -4.53 -0.95
N PHE A 91 -1.13 -5.52 -1.82
CA PHE A 91 -0.17 -6.60 -1.97
C PHE A 91 0.35 -6.67 -3.40
N GLN A 92 1.60 -7.08 -3.52
CA GLN A 92 2.26 -7.38 -4.80
C GLN A 92 2.93 -8.76 -4.68
N PRO A 93 2.76 -9.65 -5.68
CA PRO A 93 3.44 -10.94 -5.70
C PRO A 93 4.96 -10.83 -5.57
N GLY A 94 5.57 -11.69 -4.76
CA GLY A 94 7.01 -11.72 -4.52
C GLY A 94 7.54 -10.61 -3.60
N LYS A 95 6.66 -9.78 -3.03
CA LYS A 95 7.02 -8.65 -2.16
C LYS A 95 6.57 -8.88 -0.72
N THR A 96 7.15 -8.11 0.18
CA THR A 96 6.83 -8.12 1.62
C THR A 96 6.06 -6.87 2.01
N THR A 97 4.91 -7.07 2.65
CA THR A 97 4.17 -6.01 3.35
C THR A 97 4.32 -6.20 4.85
N VAL A 98 4.77 -5.16 5.56
CA VAL A 98 4.86 -5.18 7.02
C VAL A 98 3.88 -4.18 7.62
N LEU A 99 3.05 -4.61 8.58
CA LEU A 99 2.10 -3.77 9.31
C LEU A 99 2.37 -3.82 10.83
N ASN A 100 2.63 -2.66 11.42
CA ASN A 100 2.68 -2.50 12.87
C ASN A 100 1.55 -1.56 13.33
N ALA A 101 0.75 -1.96 14.31
CA ALA A 101 -0.42 -1.19 14.77
C ALA A 101 -0.81 -1.49 16.23
N GLU A 102 -1.68 -0.66 16.79
CA GLU A 102 -2.46 -0.91 18.01
C GLU A 102 -3.82 -1.49 17.63
N GLY A 103 -4.21 -2.60 18.23
CA GLY A 103 -5.43 -3.33 17.89
C GLY A 103 -6.71 -2.51 18.13
N THR A 104 -6.72 -1.69 19.17
CA THR A 104 -7.85 -0.80 19.52
C THR A 104 -7.97 0.41 18.60
N ASN A 105 -6.95 0.72 17.79
CA ASN A 105 -6.91 1.89 16.94
C ASN A 105 -6.16 1.63 15.63
N LEU A 106 -6.53 0.57 14.92
CA LEU A 106 -5.76 0.09 13.78
C LEU A 106 -5.62 1.17 12.69
N MET A 107 -6.71 1.87 12.37
CA MET A 107 -6.73 2.90 11.32
C MET A 107 -5.75 4.04 11.59
N MET A 108 -5.69 4.57 12.82
CA MET A 108 -4.83 5.73 13.12
C MET A 108 -3.40 5.34 13.51
N SER A 109 -3.18 4.10 13.96
CA SER A 109 -1.88 3.63 14.45
C SER A 109 -1.07 2.85 13.41
N ALA A 110 -1.69 2.43 12.30
CA ALA A 110 -1.05 1.62 11.27
C ALA A 110 0.22 2.28 10.71
N LYS A 111 1.34 1.58 10.86
CA LYS A 111 2.64 1.91 10.28
C LYS A 111 3.06 0.81 9.33
N PHE A 112 3.31 1.19 8.09
CA PHE A 112 3.73 0.27 7.04
C PHE A 112 5.23 0.33 6.77
N GLU A 113 5.80 -0.83 6.56
CA GLU A 113 7.19 -1.06 6.16
C GLU A 113 7.25 -2.16 5.07
N GLY A 114 8.46 -2.49 4.61
CA GLY A 114 8.68 -3.40 3.50
C GLY A 114 8.51 -2.73 2.14
N ASP A 115 8.30 -3.55 1.12
CA ASP A 115 8.27 -3.12 -0.28
C ASP A 115 7.05 -2.26 -0.61
N ASN A 116 5.89 -2.63 -0.04
CA ASN A 116 4.60 -1.98 -0.32
C ASN A 116 4.28 -0.84 0.67
N LYS A 117 5.31 -0.25 1.30
CA LYS A 117 5.16 0.78 2.33
C LYS A 117 4.41 2.00 1.80
N ILE A 118 4.75 2.46 0.60
CA ILE A 118 4.26 3.73 0.05
C ILE A 118 2.77 3.60 -0.28
N GLU A 119 2.39 2.52 -0.95
CA GLU A 119 1.03 2.20 -1.37
C GLU A 119 0.12 2.09 -0.14
N ASN A 120 0.54 1.31 0.86
CA ASN A 120 -0.28 1.10 2.05
C ASN A 120 -0.37 2.35 2.94
N SER A 121 0.72 3.12 3.06
CA SER A 121 0.68 4.41 3.77
C SER A 121 -0.27 5.40 3.07
N TYR A 122 -0.30 5.40 1.73
CA TYR A 122 -1.26 6.18 0.96
C TYR A 122 -2.70 5.73 1.20
N LEU A 123 -2.97 4.42 1.18
CA LEU A 123 -4.31 3.87 1.39
C LEU A 123 -4.88 4.27 2.76
N MET A 124 -4.09 4.16 3.83
CA MET A 124 -4.55 4.58 5.17
C MET A 124 -4.82 6.08 5.23
N ALA A 125 -3.91 6.90 4.71
CA ALA A 125 -4.12 8.35 4.73
C ALA A 125 -5.32 8.78 3.87
N LYS A 126 -5.56 8.10 2.75
CA LYS A 126 -6.75 8.32 1.91
C LYS A 126 -8.01 8.00 2.68
N MET A 127 -8.06 6.83 3.33
CA MET A 127 -9.23 6.42 4.11
C MET A 127 -9.49 7.36 5.29
N MET A 128 -8.44 7.80 6.00
CA MET A 128 -8.57 8.82 7.06
C MET A 128 -9.06 10.15 6.51
N ASN A 129 -8.58 10.59 5.34
CA ASN A 129 -9.06 11.81 4.71
C ASN A 129 -10.53 11.68 4.34
N GLU A 130 -10.93 10.55 3.75
CA GLU A 130 -12.31 10.25 3.35
C GLU A 130 -13.27 10.22 4.53
N ALA A 131 -12.87 9.62 5.66
CA ALA A 131 -13.64 9.62 6.89
C ALA A 131 -13.93 11.02 7.45
N ASN A 132 -13.14 12.03 7.06
CA ASN A 132 -13.26 13.41 7.53
C ASN A 132 -13.76 14.39 6.44
N LEU A 133 -14.20 13.89 5.27
CA LEU A 133 -14.61 14.76 4.16
C LEU A 133 -15.91 15.52 4.43
N ILE A 134 -16.88 14.82 4.99
CA ILE A 134 -18.24 15.28 5.24
C ILE A 134 -18.41 15.33 6.75
N ASP A 135 -18.62 16.53 7.27
CA ASP A 135 -18.77 16.90 8.68
C ASP A 135 -20.24 16.93 9.14
N ILE A 136 -21.16 16.52 8.27
CA ILE A 136 -22.59 16.36 8.52
C ILE A 136 -22.98 14.91 8.24
N ASP A 137 -23.97 14.39 8.94
CA ASP A 137 -24.41 13.00 8.71
C ASP A 137 -25.06 12.84 7.31
N GLN A 138 -25.09 11.60 6.83
CA GLN A 138 -25.60 11.30 5.50
C GLN A 138 -27.07 11.70 5.31
N THR A 139 -27.90 11.53 6.35
CA THR A 139 -29.33 11.88 6.29
C THR A 139 -29.47 13.38 6.08
N THR A 140 -28.76 14.18 6.88
CA THR A 140 -28.75 15.64 6.74
C THR A 140 -28.25 16.04 5.35
N LEU A 141 -27.14 15.47 4.88
CA LEU A 141 -26.57 15.76 3.56
C LEU A 141 -27.59 15.55 2.43
N PHE A 142 -28.33 14.45 2.42
CA PHE A 142 -29.29 14.13 1.36
C PHE A 142 -30.63 14.85 1.47
N THR A 143 -30.85 15.61 2.55
CA THR A 143 -32.06 16.45 2.74
C THR A 143 -31.80 17.93 2.46
N LEU A 144 -30.56 18.32 2.16
CA LEU A 144 -30.21 19.70 1.84
C LEU A 144 -30.96 20.21 0.60
N PRO A 145 -31.35 21.49 0.57
CA PRO A 145 -31.76 22.14 -0.66
C PRO A 145 -30.69 22.00 -1.75
N GLU A 146 -31.10 21.91 -3.02
CA GLU A 146 -30.20 21.67 -4.15
C GLU A 146 -28.96 22.58 -4.16
N ALA A 147 -29.16 23.88 -3.93
CA ALA A 147 -28.06 24.86 -3.90
C ALA A 147 -27.04 24.57 -2.79
N GLU A 148 -27.49 24.15 -1.61
CA GLU A 148 -26.63 23.81 -0.47
C GLU A 148 -25.93 22.46 -0.68
N PHE A 149 -26.64 21.49 -1.25
CA PHE A 149 -26.07 20.20 -1.64
C PHE A 149 -24.93 20.39 -2.66
N LEU A 150 -25.16 21.18 -3.72
CA LEU A 150 -24.15 21.46 -4.74
C LEU A 150 -22.93 22.18 -4.15
N LYS A 151 -23.13 23.15 -3.25
CA LYS A 151 -22.04 23.80 -2.51
C LYS A 151 -21.23 22.77 -1.72
N LYS A 152 -21.90 21.86 -1.00
CA LYS A 152 -21.22 20.81 -0.24
C LYS A 152 -20.45 19.83 -1.12
N ALA A 153 -21.00 19.46 -2.28
CA ALA A 153 -20.34 18.61 -3.25
C ALA A 153 -19.04 19.24 -3.79
N GLU A 154 -19.05 20.54 -4.12
CA GLU A 154 -17.84 21.25 -4.57
C GLU A 154 -16.80 21.42 -3.45
N GLU A 155 -17.23 21.62 -2.20
CA GLU A 155 -16.33 21.61 -1.03
C GLU A 155 -15.62 20.25 -0.88
N VAL A 156 -16.37 19.14 -0.94
CA VAL A 156 -15.82 17.78 -0.85
C VAL A 156 -14.85 17.49 -2.00
N LYS A 157 -15.24 17.84 -3.22
CA LYS A 157 -14.38 17.71 -4.42
C LYS A 157 -13.08 18.50 -4.27
N THR A 158 -13.14 19.73 -3.77
CA THR A 158 -11.96 20.56 -3.52
C THR A 158 -11.03 19.91 -2.50
N LYS A 159 -11.57 19.45 -1.35
CA LYS A 159 -10.80 18.72 -0.33
C LYS A 159 -10.11 17.47 -0.90
N LEU A 160 -10.81 16.70 -1.73
CA LEU A 160 -10.25 15.51 -2.40
C LEU A 160 -9.11 15.86 -3.38
N ILE A 161 -9.28 16.92 -4.17
CA ILE A 161 -8.25 17.41 -5.09
C ILE A 161 -7.00 17.85 -4.31
N ASP A 162 -7.18 18.58 -3.21
CA ASP A 162 -6.07 19.10 -2.40
C ASP A 162 -5.34 17.99 -1.65
N PHE A 163 -6.08 17.00 -1.12
CA PHE A 163 -5.48 15.77 -0.59
C PHE A 163 -4.60 15.09 -1.65
N LYS A 164 -5.13 14.87 -2.86
CA LYS A 164 -4.38 14.24 -3.97
C LYS A 164 -3.12 15.02 -4.33
N LYS A 165 -3.20 16.35 -4.41
CA LYS A 165 -2.04 17.23 -4.65
C LYS A 165 -0.99 17.11 -3.53
N SER A 166 -1.42 17.13 -2.26
CA SER A 166 -0.50 17.03 -1.11
C SER A 166 0.27 15.71 -1.10
N PHE A 167 -0.38 14.61 -1.49
CA PHE A 167 0.27 13.30 -1.60
C PHE A 167 1.22 13.21 -2.79
N LYS A 168 0.83 13.73 -3.96
CA LYS A 168 1.74 13.81 -5.12
C LYS A 168 3.01 14.59 -4.77
N ASN A 169 2.85 15.73 -4.09
CA ASN A 169 3.99 16.55 -3.67
C ASN A 169 4.88 15.84 -2.64
N LYS A 170 4.29 15.12 -1.66
CA LYS A 170 5.04 14.30 -0.70
C LYS A 170 5.80 13.15 -1.37
N MET A 171 5.20 12.48 -2.37
CA MET A 171 5.84 11.38 -3.09
C MET A 171 6.99 11.90 -3.97
N VAL A 172 6.80 13.01 -4.69
CA VAL A 172 7.86 13.67 -5.46
C VAL A 172 8.99 14.14 -4.54
N PHE A 173 8.67 14.72 -3.38
CA PHE A 173 9.65 15.12 -2.38
C PHE A 173 10.43 13.92 -1.83
N LEU A 174 9.77 12.80 -1.53
CA LEU A 174 10.43 11.57 -1.08
C LEU A 174 11.38 11.02 -2.15
N ILE A 175 10.96 10.98 -3.42
CA ILE A 175 11.81 10.56 -4.55
C ILE A 175 13.03 11.48 -4.70
N LEU A 176 12.84 12.80 -4.60
CA LEU A 176 13.92 13.77 -4.67
C LEU A 176 14.86 13.67 -3.45
N PHE A 177 14.32 13.44 -2.25
CA PHE A 177 15.08 13.26 -1.02
C PHE A 177 15.92 11.98 -1.06
N LEU A 178 15.33 10.85 -1.47
CA LEU A 178 16.05 9.59 -1.64
C LEU A 178 17.15 9.69 -2.71
N LYS A 179 16.89 10.36 -3.85
CA LYS A 179 17.92 10.64 -4.86
C LYS A 179 19.07 11.49 -4.33
N LYS A 180 18.80 12.43 -3.43
CA LYS A 180 19.82 13.31 -2.82
C LYS A 180 20.59 12.61 -1.69
N SER A 181 19.96 11.68 -0.98
CA SER A 181 20.59 10.85 0.07
C SER A 181 21.41 9.68 -0.47
N SER A 182 21.23 9.26 -1.72
CA SER A 182 22.10 8.26 -2.39
C SER A 182 23.43 8.84 -2.91
N ILE A 183 23.78 10.10 -2.61
CA ILE A 183 25.12 10.65 -2.83
C ILE A 183 25.85 10.67 -1.48
N LYS A 184 26.41 9.51 -1.11
CA LYS A 184 27.58 9.36 -0.23
C LYS A 184 28.01 7.88 -0.33
N ILE A 185 28.86 7.58 -1.31
CA ILE A 185 30.29 7.22 -1.22
C ILE A 185 30.77 7.10 -2.66
#